data_AF-A0A7X9A1L7-F1
#
_entry.id   AF-A0A7X9A1L7-F1
#
_cell.length_a   1.000
_cell.length_b   1.000
_cell.length_c   1.000
_cell.angle_alpha   90.00
_cell.angle_beta   90.00
_cell.angle_gamma   90.00
#
_symmetry.space_group_name_H-M   'P 1'
#
loop_
_entity.id
_entity.type
_entity.pdbx_description
1 polymer ?
#
loop_
_entity_poly.entity_id
_entity_poly.type
_entity_poly.pdbx_seq_one_letter_code
_entity_poly.pdbx_strand_id
1 'polypeptide(L)'
;VDEAHGAHFAFLPDQKPATALSLGADIVCQSAHKTLAALTPASLLHVSEAAIQQRRVDLQRVVSMVHVFQTSSPSFLVAATIDRARAELESCGKERLERLQRLNVSFSEKLPTGFYRVLPEGADPSRLVLDFAEAGFSRRTLAEHLDKSGVDVEMIDISRIVLIPALDQPEEDYMRLLESLFFLSELENKENRQSLTQARHELLHIRDRLLSAPAAFQVTPREALFGRDACYAIAPYPPGLTVLWPGEPVLEEHRSFFQALHSLDITVRGIQY
;
A
#
# COMPACT_ATOMS: atom_id res chain seq x y z
N VAL A 1 -14.35 4.16 8.44
CA VAL A 1 -13.47 3.20 7.76
C VAL A 1 -12.39 3.99 7.04
N ASP A 2 -11.13 3.59 7.19
CA ASP A 2 -10.04 4.13 6.38
C ASP A 2 -9.99 3.39 5.04
N GLU A 3 -10.40 4.08 3.99
CA GLU A 3 -10.39 3.61 2.60
C GLU A 3 -9.40 4.46 1.78
N ALA A 4 -8.23 4.77 2.35
CA ALA A 4 -7.24 5.63 1.70
C ALA A 4 -6.87 5.19 0.27
N HIS A 5 -6.92 3.88 -0.03
CA HIS A 5 -6.55 3.31 -1.33
C HIS A 5 -7.75 2.89 -2.20
N GLY A 6 -8.99 3.27 -1.86
CA GLY A 6 -10.21 2.80 -2.53
C GLY A 6 -11.07 3.87 -3.20
N ALA A 7 -10.53 5.06 -3.45
CA ALA A 7 -11.29 6.17 -4.06
C ALA A 7 -11.88 5.84 -5.44
N HIS A 8 -11.30 4.89 -6.16
CA HIS A 8 -11.74 4.44 -7.48
C HIS A 8 -12.82 3.35 -7.46
N PHE A 9 -13.09 2.71 -6.30
CA PHE A 9 -14.04 1.59 -6.21
C PHE A 9 -15.48 1.99 -6.57
N ALA A 10 -15.86 3.25 -6.34
CA ALA A 10 -17.19 3.76 -6.68
C ALA A 10 -17.53 3.68 -8.19
N PHE A 11 -16.50 3.58 -9.05
CA PHE A 11 -16.68 3.59 -10.51
C PHE A 11 -16.73 2.17 -11.12
N LEU A 12 -16.68 1.14 -10.28
CA LEU A 12 -16.95 -0.26 -10.63
C LEU A 12 -17.89 -0.89 -9.58
N PRO A 13 -19.13 -0.39 -9.43
CA PRO A 13 -20.01 -0.80 -8.33
C PRO A 13 -20.40 -2.28 -8.37
N ASP A 14 -20.34 -2.91 -9.54
CA ASP A 14 -20.67 -4.32 -9.76
C ASP A 14 -19.47 -5.26 -9.53
N GLN A 15 -18.30 -4.74 -9.13
CA GLN A 15 -17.08 -5.51 -8.90
C GLN A 15 -16.59 -5.38 -7.46
N LYS A 16 -15.75 -6.33 -7.04
CA LYS A 16 -15.00 -6.23 -5.77
C LYS A 16 -13.68 -5.47 -6.01
N PRO A 17 -13.19 -4.70 -5.02
CA PRO A 17 -13.81 -4.41 -3.73
C PRO A 17 -14.98 -3.42 -3.86
N ALA A 18 -16.05 -3.67 -3.09
CA ALA A 18 -17.12 -2.69 -2.93
C ALA A 18 -16.63 -1.52 -2.06
N THR A 19 -17.23 -0.33 -2.23
CA THR A 19 -16.92 0.81 -1.35
C THR A 19 -17.37 0.52 0.08
N ALA A 20 -16.62 1.01 1.07
CA ALA A 20 -16.99 0.87 2.47
C ALA A 20 -18.36 1.48 2.78
N LEU A 21 -18.74 2.56 2.08
CA LEU A 21 -20.06 3.16 2.17
C LEU A 21 -21.17 2.20 1.73
N SER A 22 -21.00 1.48 0.60
CA SER A 22 -22.01 0.53 0.14
C SER A 22 -22.12 -0.69 1.06
N LEU A 23 -21.08 -0.99 1.82
CA LEU A 23 -21.05 -2.01 2.87
C LEU A 23 -21.59 -1.51 4.23
N GLY A 24 -22.08 -0.26 4.32
CA GLY A 24 -22.75 0.26 5.50
C GLY A 24 -21.86 1.07 6.46
N ALA A 25 -20.66 1.48 6.06
CA ALA A 25 -19.84 2.37 6.86
C ALA A 25 -20.49 3.77 7.00
N ASP A 26 -20.36 4.36 8.18
CA ASP A 26 -20.96 5.67 8.48
C ASP A 26 -20.13 6.86 7.99
N ILE A 27 -18.81 6.75 8.18
CA ILE A 27 -17.84 7.76 7.77
C ILE A 27 -16.68 7.02 7.10
N VAL A 28 -16.29 7.49 5.92
CA VAL A 28 -15.21 6.89 5.12
C VAL A 28 -14.22 7.97 4.70
N CYS A 29 -12.94 7.77 4.97
CA CYS A 29 -11.88 8.64 4.45
C CYS A 29 -11.14 7.98 3.30
N GLN A 30 -10.90 8.73 2.23
CA GLN A 30 -10.19 8.28 1.04
C GLN A 30 -9.06 9.25 0.70
N SER A 31 -7.91 8.74 0.25
CA SER A 31 -6.85 9.59 -0.29
C SER A 31 -7.01 9.68 -1.80
N ALA A 32 -7.63 10.76 -2.28
CA ALA A 32 -7.88 10.94 -3.70
C ALA A 32 -6.58 10.93 -4.51
N HIS A 33 -5.51 11.51 -3.99
CA HIS A 33 -4.19 11.54 -4.66
C HIS A 33 -3.52 10.16 -4.83
N LYS A 34 -4.01 9.10 -4.18
CA LYS A 34 -3.41 7.77 -4.28
C LYS A 34 -3.94 6.95 -5.44
N THR A 35 -5.21 7.13 -5.80
CA THR A 35 -5.87 6.30 -6.82
C THR A 35 -6.74 7.09 -7.81
N LEU A 36 -6.81 8.41 -7.67
CA LEU A 36 -7.41 9.32 -8.64
C LEU A 36 -6.36 10.30 -9.16
N ALA A 37 -6.65 10.94 -10.30
CA ALA A 37 -5.84 12.01 -10.88
C ALA A 37 -5.99 13.34 -10.10
N ALA A 38 -5.69 13.32 -8.81
CA ALA A 38 -5.76 14.47 -7.91
C ALA A 38 -4.39 14.76 -7.29
N LEU A 39 -4.07 16.03 -7.08
CA LEU A 39 -2.76 16.42 -6.52
C LEU A 39 -2.65 16.06 -5.04
N THR A 40 -1.48 15.60 -4.60
CA THR A 40 -1.14 15.54 -3.16
C THR A 40 -1.29 16.93 -2.52
N PRO A 41 -1.95 17.09 -1.36
CA PRO A 41 -2.46 16.04 -0.45
C PRO A 41 -3.99 15.82 -0.53
N ALA A 42 -4.58 15.79 -1.73
CA ALA A 42 -6.03 15.65 -1.92
C ALA A 42 -6.63 14.41 -1.21
N SER A 43 -7.69 14.62 -0.43
CA SER A 43 -8.42 13.58 0.30
C SER A 43 -9.92 13.89 0.32
N LEU A 44 -10.75 12.85 0.47
CA LEU A 44 -12.20 12.95 0.58
C LEU A 44 -12.65 12.36 1.93
N LEU A 45 -13.63 13.01 2.55
CA LEU A 45 -14.34 12.50 3.72
C LEU A 45 -15.81 12.35 3.34
N HIS A 46 -16.28 11.11 3.30
CA HIS A 46 -17.66 10.78 2.98
C HIS A 46 -18.44 10.46 4.24
N VAL A 47 -19.68 10.94 4.31
CA VAL A 47 -20.60 10.65 5.41
C VAL A 47 -21.86 10.02 4.84
N SER A 48 -22.26 8.88 5.39
CA SER A 48 -23.45 8.14 4.97
C SER A 48 -24.72 8.93 5.29
N GLU A 49 -25.59 9.08 4.29
CA GLU A 49 -26.90 9.71 4.47
C GLU A 49 -27.75 8.95 5.50
N ALA A 50 -27.74 7.62 5.45
CA ALA A 50 -28.45 6.78 6.41
C ALA A 50 -27.94 6.99 7.85
N ALA A 51 -26.64 7.20 8.03
CA ALA A 51 -26.05 7.48 9.34
C ALA A 51 -26.51 8.85 9.90
N ILE A 52 -26.65 9.85 9.03
CA ILE A 52 -27.19 11.17 9.39
C ILE A 52 -28.66 11.06 9.77
N GLN A 53 -29.49 10.44 8.91
CA GLN A 53 -30.93 10.30 9.13
C GLN A 53 -31.26 9.52 10.41
N GLN A 54 -30.48 8.47 10.70
CA GLN A 54 -30.63 7.67 11.91
C GLN A 54 -29.95 8.28 13.14
N ARG A 55 -29.41 9.50 13.03
CA ARG A 55 -28.71 10.23 14.11
C ARG A 55 -27.53 9.46 14.72
N ARG A 56 -26.91 8.56 13.95
CA ARG A 56 -25.66 7.88 14.33
C ARG A 56 -24.45 8.81 14.11
N VAL A 57 -24.57 9.74 13.17
CA VAL A 57 -23.59 10.80 12.92
C VAL A 57 -24.24 12.17 12.97
N ASP A 58 -23.64 13.08 13.73
CA ASP A 58 -23.97 14.51 13.71
C ASP A 58 -23.07 15.24 12.71
N LEU A 59 -23.64 15.64 11.57
CA LEU A 59 -22.90 16.31 10.49
C LEU A 59 -22.28 17.64 10.93
N GLN A 60 -22.96 18.43 11.79
CA GLN A 60 -22.43 19.72 12.25
C GLN A 60 -21.19 19.52 13.12
N ARG A 61 -21.20 18.48 13.95
CA ARG A 61 -20.03 18.08 14.73
C ARG A 61 -18.87 17.63 13.85
N VAL A 62 -19.14 16.85 12.79
CA VAL A 62 -18.11 16.41 11.83
C VAL A 62 -17.47 17.63 11.14
N VAL A 63 -18.28 18.54 10.60
CA VAL A 63 -17.78 19.77 9.94
C VAL A 63 -16.93 20.61 10.90
N SER A 64 -17.39 20.77 12.14
CA SER A 64 -16.64 21.50 13.17
C SER A 64 -15.26 20.88 13.44
N MET A 65 -15.15 19.55 13.46
CA MET A 65 -13.86 18.87 13.66
C MET A 65 -12.96 18.97 12.43
N VAL A 66 -13.52 18.96 11.21
CA VAL A 66 -12.73 19.15 9.99
C VAL A 66 -12.02 20.51 10.01
N HIS A 67 -12.66 21.57 10.50
CA HIS A 67 -12.05 22.89 10.64
C HIS A 67 -10.86 22.96 11.61
N VAL A 68 -10.73 22.01 12.55
CA VAL A 68 -9.58 21.96 13.47
C VAL A 68 -8.29 21.57 12.73
N PHE A 69 -8.41 20.73 11.70
CA PHE A 69 -7.26 20.21 10.94
C PHE A 69 -7.01 20.93 9.63
N GLN A 70 -8.04 21.58 9.06
CA GLN A 70 -7.90 22.32 7.82
C GLN A 70 -7.17 23.65 8.04
N THR A 71 -6.32 24.00 7.08
CA THR A 71 -5.80 25.35 6.96
C THR A 71 -6.93 26.35 6.72
N SER A 72 -6.80 27.56 7.27
CA SER A 72 -7.72 28.68 6.97
C SER A 72 -7.57 29.19 5.52
N SER A 73 -6.54 28.75 4.80
CA SER A 73 -6.28 29.12 3.39
C SER A 73 -6.06 27.85 2.55
N PRO A 74 -7.12 27.10 2.20
CA PRO A 74 -7.00 25.88 1.42
C PRO A 74 -6.52 26.17 -0.01
N SER A 75 -5.77 25.23 -0.58
CA SER A 75 -5.33 25.33 -1.97
C SER A 75 -6.50 25.06 -2.92
N PHE A 76 -6.98 26.09 -3.62
CA PHE A 76 -8.01 25.96 -4.65
C PHE A 76 -7.55 25.09 -5.83
N LEU A 77 -6.24 25.03 -6.10
CA LEU A 77 -5.70 24.13 -7.12
C LEU A 77 -5.92 22.66 -6.75
N VAL A 78 -5.65 22.28 -5.50
CA VAL A 78 -5.90 20.92 -5.00
C VAL A 78 -7.39 20.61 -5.09
N ALA A 79 -8.25 21.53 -4.61
CA ALA A 79 -9.71 21.36 -4.69
C ALA A 79 -10.20 21.19 -6.14
N ALA A 80 -9.69 21.99 -7.08
CA ALA A 80 -10.04 21.87 -8.50
C ALA A 80 -9.63 20.53 -9.10
N THR A 81 -8.48 19.97 -8.71
CA THR A 81 -8.06 18.65 -9.21
C THR A 81 -8.95 17.52 -8.70
N ILE A 82 -9.48 17.63 -7.47
CA ILE A 82 -10.44 16.67 -6.93
C ILE A 82 -11.74 16.69 -7.73
N ASP A 83 -12.30 17.88 -7.99
CA ASP A 83 -13.54 18.00 -8.75
C ASP A 83 -13.38 17.54 -10.21
N ARG A 84 -12.24 17.86 -10.83
CA ARG A 84 -11.89 17.35 -12.16
C ARG A 84 -11.81 15.82 -12.17
N ALA A 85 -11.08 15.22 -11.23
CA ALA A 85 -10.92 13.76 -11.17
C ALA A 85 -12.25 13.04 -10.97
N ARG A 86 -13.14 13.59 -10.12
CA ARG A 86 -14.52 13.11 -9.95
C ARG A 86 -15.30 13.15 -11.27
N ALA A 87 -15.31 14.30 -11.95
CA ALA A 87 -16.04 14.47 -13.21
C ALA A 87 -15.52 13.54 -14.32
N GLU A 88 -14.21 13.36 -14.41
CA GLU A 88 -13.59 12.45 -15.39
C GLU A 88 -14.00 10.99 -15.14
N LEU A 89 -13.93 10.54 -13.89
CA LEU A 89 -14.32 9.18 -13.52
C LEU A 89 -15.83 8.93 -13.66
N GLU A 90 -16.66 9.93 -13.43
CA GLU A 90 -18.10 9.85 -13.72
C GLU A 90 -18.37 9.60 -15.21
N SER A 91 -17.56 10.18 -16.12
CA SER A 91 -17.73 10.04 -17.56
C SER A 91 -17.12 8.76 -18.16
N CYS A 92 -15.92 8.36 -17.71
CA CYS A 92 -15.15 7.29 -18.35
C CYS A 92 -14.47 6.33 -17.35
N GLY A 93 -14.73 6.46 -16.05
CA GLY A 93 -14.02 5.70 -15.01
C GLY A 93 -14.18 4.20 -15.13
N LYS A 94 -15.41 3.72 -15.42
CA LYS A 94 -15.68 2.30 -15.66
C LYS A 94 -14.82 1.73 -16.79
N GLU A 95 -14.87 2.37 -17.96
CA GLU A 95 -14.12 1.92 -19.15
C GLU A 95 -12.61 1.89 -18.88
N ARG A 96 -12.07 2.93 -18.27
CA ARG A 96 -10.63 3.03 -17.97
C ARG A 96 -10.18 2.02 -16.93
N LEU A 97 -10.95 1.80 -15.87
CA LEU A 97 -10.65 0.79 -14.87
C LEU A 97 -10.72 -0.63 -15.46
N GLU A 98 -11.71 -0.92 -16.29
CA GLU A 98 -11.80 -2.21 -16.99
C GLU A 98 -10.63 -2.39 -17.97
N ARG A 99 -10.22 -1.34 -18.70
CA ARG A 99 -9.00 -1.36 -19.53
C ARG A 99 -7.78 -1.67 -18.69
N LEU A 100 -7.60 -0.97 -17.57
CA LEU A 100 -6.48 -1.16 -16.67
C LEU A 100 -6.41 -2.61 -16.14
N GLN A 101 -7.56 -3.17 -15.74
CA GLN A 101 -7.63 -4.58 -15.32
C GLN A 101 -7.23 -5.53 -16.45
N ARG A 102 -7.70 -5.30 -17.69
CA ARG A 102 -7.31 -6.10 -18.87
C ARG A 102 -5.80 -6.03 -19.13
N LEU A 103 -5.20 -4.85 -19.01
CA LEU A 103 -3.74 -4.69 -19.14
C LEU A 103 -3.00 -5.46 -18.06
N ASN A 104 -3.43 -5.35 -16.79
CA ASN A 104 -2.84 -6.12 -15.70
C ASN A 104 -2.94 -7.64 -15.94
N VAL A 105 -4.06 -8.14 -16.47
CA VAL A 105 -4.20 -9.55 -16.85
C VAL A 105 -3.23 -9.93 -17.97
N SER A 106 -3.25 -9.21 -19.10
CA SER A 106 -2.38 -9.52 -20.25
C SER A 106 -0.89 -9.44 -19.92
N PHE A 107 -0.51 -8.48 -19.07
CA PHE A 107 0.85 -8.38 -18.55
C PHE A 107 1.24 -9.60 -17.72
N SER A 108 0.33 -10.04 -16.85
CA SER A 108 0.58 -11.16 -15.93
C SER A 108 0.77 -12.50 -16.65
N GLU A 109 0.10 -12.69 -17.79
CA GLU A 109 0.27 -13.88 -18.65
C GLU A 109 1.65 -13.96 -19.31
N LYS A 110 2.38 -12.84 -19.37
CA LYS A 110 3.69 -12.73 -20.02
C LYS A 110 4.86 -12.69 -19.04
N LEU A 111 4.60 -12.77 -17.74
CA LEU A 111 5.64 -12.66 -16.71
C LEU A 111 6.74 -13.72 -16.90
N PRO A 112 8.01 -13.34 -16.73
CA PRO A 112 9.11 -14.29 -16.78
C PRO A 112 9.11 -15.23 -15.57
N THR A 113 9.90 -16.31 -15.69
CA THR A 113 10.05 -17.29 -14.60
C THR A 113 10.55 -16.62 -13.31
N GLY A 114 9.98 -17.03 -12.17
CA GLY A 114 10.33 -16.49 -10.86
C GLY A 114 9.53 -15.24 -10.47
N PHE A 115 8.65 -14.75 -11.36
CA PHE A 115 7.68 -13.71 -11.07
C PHE A 115 6.24 -14.20 -11.23
N TYR A 116 5.36 -13.75 -10.35
CA TYR A 116 3.94 -14.08 -10.42
C TYR A 116 3.09 -12.93 -9.94
N ARG A 117 1.93 -12.74 -10.57
CA ARG A 117 0.92 -11.81 -10.07
C ARG A 117 0.27 -12.36 -8.81
N VAL A 118 0.27 -11.57 -7.74
CA VAL A 118 -0.45 -11.86 -6.50
C VAL A 118 -1.79 -11.12 -6.52
N LEU A 119 -2.89 -11.88 -6.55
CA LEU A 119 -4.25 -11.33 -6.48
C LEU A 119 -5.15 -12.24 -5.61
N PRO A 120 -5.14 -12.05 -4.28
CA PRO A 120 -6.01 -12.78 -3.37
C PRO A 120 -7.50 -12.51 -3.64
N GLU A 121 -8.38 -13.40 -3.17
CA GLU A 121 -9.82 -13.17 -3.27
C GLU A 121 -10.22 -11.86 -2.58
N GLY A 122 -11.00 -11.03 -3.29
CA GLY A 122 -11.47 -9.75 -2.77
C GLY A 122 -10.44 -8.63 -2.81
N ALA A 123 -9.23 -8.85 -3.35
CA ALA A 123 -8.26 -7.80 -3.60
C ALA A 123 -8.65 -6.90 -4.79
N ASP A 124 -8.05 -5.72 -4.83
CA ASP A 124 -8.21 -4.73 -5.90
C ASP A 124 -7.51 -5.18 -7.20
N PRO A 125 -8.25 -5.54 -8.27
CA PRO A 125 -7.65 -6.02 -9.52
C PRO A 125 -6.96 -4.93 -10.34
N SER A 126 -7.16 -3.64 -10.00
CA SER A 126 -6.41 -2.54 -10.61
C SER A 126 -4.99 -2.40 -10.03
N ARG A 127 -4.74 -2.94 -8.83
CA ARG A 127 -3.40 -3.02 -8.24
C ARG A 127 -2.58 -4.10 -8.95
N LEU A 128 -1.33 -3.77 -9.28
CA LEU A 128 -0.39 -4.73 -9.84
C LEU A 128 0.63 -5.10 -8.75
N VAL A 129 0.43 -6.26 -8.13
CA VAL A 129 1.34 -6.80 -7.12
C VAL A 129 2.03 -8.02 -7.70
N LEU A 130 3.35 -8.01 -7.72
CA LEU A 130 4.18 -9.08 -8.25
C LEU A 130 5.00 -9.68 -7.12
N ASP A 131 5.00 -10.99 -6.99
CA ASP A 131 5.93 -11.69 -6.12
C ASP A 131 7.16 -12.10 -6.93
N PHE A 132 8.34 -11.88 -6.35
CA PHE A 132 9.66 -12.18 -6.93
C PHE A 132 10.49 -13.09 -6.00
N ALA A 133 9.85 -13.78 -5.05
CA ALA A 133 10.52 -14.59 -4.03
C ALA A 133 11.48 -15.61 -4.64
N GLU A 134 11.11 -16.20 -5.78
CA GLU A 134 11.92 -17.18 -6.50
C GLU A 134 12.65 -16.62 -7.72
N ALA A 135 12.73 -15.31 -7.90
CA ALA A 135 13.42 -14.72 -9.05
C ALA A 135 14.96 -14.79 -8.95
N GLY A 136 15.50 -15.22 -7.80
CA GLY A 136 16.91 -15.59 -7.63
C GLY A 136 17.94 -14.44 -7.59
N PHE A 137 17.49 -13.19 -7.48
CA PHE A 137 18.35 -12.02 -7.28
C PHE A 137 17.98 -11.26 -5.99
N SER A 138 18.85 -10.35 -5.54
CA SER A 138 18.65 -9.56 -4.33
C SER A 138 17.61 -8.44 -4.53
N ARG A 139 16.96 -8.01 -3.44
CA ARG A 139 16.04 -6.85 -3.46
C ARG A 139 16.73 -5.58 -3.96
N ARG A 140 17.99 -5.36 -3.58
CA ARG A 140 18.79 -4.20 -4.03
C ARG A 140 18.98 -4.22 -5.54
N THR A 141 19.38 -5.36 -6.10
CA THR A 141 19.56 -5.54 -7.55
C THR A 141 18.28 -5.24 -8.32
N LEU A 142 17.14 -5.73 -7.82
CA LEU A 142 15.83 -5.44 -8.39
C LEU A 142 15.51 -3.94 -8.39
N ALA A 143 15.63 -3.30 -7.21
CA ALA A 143 15.32 -1.89 -7.04
C ALA A 143 16.18 -0.99 -7.93
N GLU A 144 17.51 -1.21 -7.93
CA GLU A 144 18.44 -0.45 -8.77
C GLU A 144 18.18 -0.64 -10.25
N HIS A 145 17.78 -1.84 -10.69
CA HIS A 145 17.49 -2.08 -12.10
C HIS A 145 16.19 -1.40 -12.53
N LEU A 146 15.11 -1.54 -11.77
CA LEU A 146 13.83 -0.91 -12.08
C LEU A 146 13.96 0.62 -12.15
N ASP A 147 14.69 1.23 -11.21
CA ASP A 147 14.98 2.67 -11.20
C ASP A 147 15.75 3.10 -12.47
N LYS A 148 16.84 2.39 -12.81
CA LYS A 148 17.63 2.66 -14.03
C LYS A 148 16.82 2.46 -15.32
N SER A 149 15.86 1.55 -15.30
CA SER A 149 14.93 1.30 -16.40
C SER A 149 13.77 2.30 -16.44
N GLY A 150 13.73 3.32 -15.57
CA GLY A 150 12.66 4.31 -15.55
C GLY A 150 11.30 3.73 -15.15
N VAL A 151 11.32 2.73 -14.26
CA VAL A 151 10.13 2.12 -13.67
C VAL A 151 10.04 2.56 -12.21
N ASP A 152 9.14 3.50 -11.94
CA ASP A 152 8.83 3.92 -10.58
C ASP A 152 7.85 2.94 -9.93
N VAL A 153 8.24 2.39 -8.79
CA VAL A 153 7.44 1.39 -8.05
C VAL A 153 6.98 2.00 -6.74
N GLU A 154 5.74 1.71 -6.35
CA GLU A 154 5.20 2.20 -5.07
C GLU A 154 6.02 1.67 -3.90
N MET A 155 6.35 0.38 -3.91
CA MET A 155 7.26 -0.21 -2.94
C MET A 155 7.77 -1.59 -3.37
N ILE A 156 8.93 -1.96 -2.82
CA ILE A 156 9.48 -3.32 -2.88
C ILE A 156 9.73 -3.80 -1.45
N ASP A 157 8.93 -4.77 -1.00
CA ASP A 157 9.07 -5.41 0.32
C ASP A 157 10.05 -6.60 0.28
N ILE A 158 9.92 -7.53 1.24
CA ILE A 158 10.75 -8.74 1.36
C ILE A 158 10.70 -9.59 0.08
N SER A 159 9.52 -9.72 -0.55
CA SER A 159 9.31 -10.61 -1.69
C SER A 159 8.35 -10.08 -2.76
N ARG A 160 7.81 -8.88 -2.59
CA ARG A 160 6.78 -8.31 -3.47
C ARG A 160 7.15 -6.93 -3.97
N ILE A 161 6.80 -6.69 -5.22
CA ILE A 161 6.76 -5.38 -5.86
C ILE A 161 5.29 -4.95 -5.88
N VAL A 162 5.01 -3.76 -5.39
CA VAL A 162 3.69 -3.14 -5.51
C VAL A 162 3.81 -2.01 -6.52
N LEU A 163 2.94 -2.04 -7.53
CA LEU A 163 2.74 -0.94 -8.46
C LEU A 163 1.29 -0.49 -8.40
N ILE A 164 1.11 0.82 -8.60
CA ILE A 164 -0.20 1.46 -8.70
C ILE A 164 -0.26 2.12 -10.09
N PRO A 165 -0.64 1.38 -11.14
CA PRO A 165 -0.76 1.98 -12.46
C PRO A 165 -1.84 3.07 -12.46
N ALA A 166 -1.61 4.12 -13.23
CA ALA A 166 -2.61 5.16 -13.45
C ALA A 166 -3.80 4.63 -14.28
N LEU A 167 -4.94 5.31 -14.20
CA LEU A 167 -6.16 4.95 -14.95
C LEU A 167 -5.94 4.95 -16.46
N ASP A 168 -5.08 5.84 -16.93
CA ASP A 168 -4.70 6.04 -18.32
C ASP A 168 -3.28 5.54 -18.61
N GLN A 169 -2.77 4.60 -17.78
CA GLN A 169 -1.42 4.06 -17.96
C GLN A 169 -1.20 3.61 -19.42
N PRO A 170 -0.13 4.11 -20.08
CA PRO A 170 0.22 3.71 -21.44
C PRO A 170 0.74 2.27 -21.47
N GLU A 171 0.50 1.56 -22.58
CA GLU A 171 0.93 0.16 -22.74
C GLU A 171 2.46 0.06 -22.82
N GLU A 172 3.11 1.13 -23.28
CA GLU A 172 4.56 1.29 -23.35
C GLU A 172 5.23 1.15 -21.97
N ASP A 173 4.58 1.60 -20.90
CA ASP A 173 5.13 1.44 -19.55
C ASP A 173 5.02 -0.02 -19.06
N TYR A 174 3.97 -0.74 -19.46
CA TYR A 174 3.88 -2.19 -19.21
C TYR A 174 4.94 -2.95 -20.00
N MET A 175 5.22 -2.56 -21.25
CA MET A 175 6.29 -3.15 -22.05
C MET A 175 7.66 -2.89 -21.40
N ARG A 176 7.93 -1.66 -20.95
CA ARG A 176 9.18 -1.30 -20.25
C ARG A 176 9.37 -2.12 -18.96
N LEU A 177 8.31 -2.25 -18.17
CA LEU A 177 8.34 -3.11 -16.98
C LEU A 177 8.63 -4.56 -17.37
N LEU A 178 7.92 -5.09 -18.37
CA LEU A 178 8.08 -6.48 -18.80
C LEU A 178 9.51 -6.77 -19.28
N GLU A 179 10.06 -5.91 -20.14
CA GLU A 179 11.44 -5.99 -20.61
C GLU A 179 12.45 -5.98 -19.45
N SER A 180 12.23 -5.13 -18.45
CA SER A 180 13.06 -5.06 -17.25
C SER A 180 13.01 -6.35 -16.44
N LEU A 181 11.81 -6.93 -16.27
CA LEU A 181 11.66 -8.20 -15.55
C LEU A 181 12.30 -9.37 -16.32
N PHE A 182 12.20 -9.39 -17.66
CA PHE A 182 12.85 -10.40 -18.49
C PHE A 182 14.37 -10.31 -18.36
N PHE A 183 14.94 -9.12 -18.47
CA PHE A 183 16.37 -8.91 -18.28
C PHE A 183 16.84 -9.41 -16.91
N LEU A 184 16.09 -9.10 -15.84
CA LEU A 184 16.40 -9.59 -14.50
C LEU A 184 16.31 -11.11 -14.37
N SER A 185 15.35 -11.75 -15.06
CA SER A 185 15.22 -13.21 -15.07
C SER A 185 16.39 -13.90 -15.77
N GLU A 186 17.05 -13.23 -16.73
CA GLU A 186 18.26 -13.75 -17.39
C GLU A 186 19.51 -13.63 -16.51
N LEU A 187 19.51 -12.68 -15.56
CA LEU A 187 20.55 -12.54 -14.54
C LEU A 187 20.41 -13.54 -13.37
N GLU A 188 19.40 -14.41 -13.41
CA GLU A 188 19.13 -15.41 -12.37
C GLU A 188 20.35 -16.31 -12.16
N ASN A 189 20.89 -16.30 -10.93
CA ASN A 189 21.87 -17.30 -10.51
C ASN A 189 21.14 -18.47 -9.83
N LYS A 190 21.11 -19.63 -10.52
CA LYS A 190 20.41 -20.84 -10.06
C LYS A 190 20.89 -21.34 -8.70
N GLU A 191 22.16 -21.19 -8.35
CA GLU A 191 22.70 -21.61 -7.05
C GLU A 191 22.19 -20.72 -5.92
N ASN A 192 22.03 -19.42 -6.18
CA ASN A 192 21.52 -18.46 -5.19
C ASN A 192 20.00 -18.50 -5.02
N ARG A 193 19.25 -18.98 -6.03
CA ARG A 193 17.78 -18.97 -6.04
C ARG A 193 17.18 -19.65 -4.81
N GLN A 194 17.56 -20.90 -4.56
CA GLN A 194 16.98 -21.69 -3.45
C GLN A 194 17.27 -21.04 -2.08
N SER A 195 18.50 -20.58 -1.87
CA SER A 195 18.89 -19.93 -0.62
C SER A 195 18.12 -18.63 -0.38
N LEU A 196 17.95 -17.80 -1.42
CA LEU A 196 17.22 -16.53 -1.31
C LEU A 196 15.72 -16.74 -1.11
N THR A 197 15.12 -17.70 -1.82
CA THR A 197 13.72 -18.09 -1.61
C THR A 197 13.49 -18.52 -0.18
N GLN A 198 14.31 -19.44 0.33
CA GLN A 198 14.18 -19.93 1.71
C GLN A 198 14.29 -18.79 2.74
N ALA A 199 15.31 -17.95 2.61
CA ALA A 199 15.51 -16.81 3.51
C ALA A 199 14.31 -15.84 3.50
N ARG A 200 13.73 -15.56 2.32
CA ARG A 200 12.52 -14.73 2.21
C ARG A 200 11.33 -15.37 2.90
N HIS A 201 11.11 -16.66 2.70
CA HIS A 201 9.99 -17.38 3.31
C HIS A 201 10.09 -17.39 4.84
N GLU A 202 11.29 -17.60 5.39
CA GLU A 202 11.54 -17.52 6.82
C GLU A 202 11.24 -16.12 7.37
N LEU A 203 11.66 -15.07 6.68
CA LEU A 203 11.38 -13.69 7.07
C LEU A 203 9.88 -13.33 6.99
N LEU A 204 9.18 -13.80 5.96
CA LEU A 204 7.73 -13.63 5.85
C LEU A 204 7.01 -14.34 7.01
N HIS A 205 7.45 -15.54 7.38
CA HIS A 205 6.87 -16.26 8.51
C HIS A 205 7.09 -15.52 9.84
N ILE A 206 8.30 -14.98 10.07
CA ILE A 206 8.57 -14.14 11.25
C ILE A 206 7.68 -12.90 11.24
N ARG A 207 7.60 -12.18 10.12
CA ARG A 207 6.71 -11.01 9.96
C ARG A 207 5.28 -11.35 10.34
N ASP A 208 4.73 -12.43 9.80
CA ASP A 208 3.33 -12.80 9.99
C ASP A 208 3.05 -13.20 11.44
N ARG A 209 4.00 -13.86 12.11
CA ARG A 209 3.92 -14.11 13.56
C ARG A 209 3.90 -12.82 14.37
N LEU A 210 4.81 -11.88 14.08
CA LEU A 210 4.88 -10.61 14.80
C LEU A 210 3.61 -9.77 14.61
N LEU A 211 3.09 -9.70 13.37
CA LEU A 211 1.85 -8.95 13.07
C LEU A 211 0.59 -9.60 13.65
N SER A 212 0.60 -10.92 13.85
CA SER A 212 -0.54 -11.67 14.39
C SER A 212 -0.44 -11.91 15.90
N ALA A 213 0.66 -11.51 16.52
CA ALA A 213 0.87 -11.69 17.95
C ALA A 213 -0.14 -10.86 18.75
N PRO A 214 -0.71 -11.40 19.85
CA PRO A 214 -1.52 -10.61 20.74
C PRO A 214 -0.66 -9.52 21.38
N ALA A 215 -1.23 -8.32 21.51
CA ALA A 215 -0.53 -7.21 22.14
C ALA A 215 -0.16 -7.56 23.58
N ALA A 216 1.08 -7.28 23.97
CA ALA A 216 1.67 -7.71 25.23
C ALA A 216 2.34 -6.54 25.97
N PHE A 217 1.52 -5.60 26.44
CA PHE A 217 1.99 -4.39 27.11
C PHE A 217 2.53 -4.68 28.52
N GLN A 218 3.80 -4.34 28.77
CA GLN A 218 4.40 -4.30 30.12
C GLN A 218 4.07 -2.99 30.84
N VAL A 219 3.94 -1.90 30.09
CA VAL A 219 3.46 -0.59 30.55
C VAL A 219 2.43 -0.06 29.58
N THR A 220 1.59 0.88 30.02
CA THR A 220 0.56 1.42 29.12
C THR A 220 1.20 2.21 27.97
N PRO A 221 0.57 2.26 26.77
CA PRO A 221 1.09 3.07 25.65
C PRO A 221 1.31 4.54 26.02
N ARG A 222 0.47 5.09 26.91
CA ARG A 222 0.63 6.46 27.41
C ARG A 222 1.91 6.63 28.21
N GLU A 223 2.18 5.71 29.13
CA GLU A 223 3.43 5.73 29.92
C GLU A 223 4.65 5.52 29.02
N ALA A 224 4.55 4.63 28.04
CA ALA A 224 5.62 4.39 27.07
C ALA A 224 5.88 5.59 26.15
N LEU A 225 4.87 6.37 25.78
CA LEU A 225 5.01 7.49 24.85
C LEU A 225 5.39 8.81 25.53
N PHE A 226 4.94 9.03 26.76
CA PHE A 226 5.08 10.30 27.48
C PHE A 226 5.88 10.19 28.79
N GLY A 227 6.41 8.99 29.09
CA GLY A 227 7.28 8.75 30.23
C GLY A 227 8.70 9.27 30.03
N ARG A 228 9.57 9.00 31.01
CA ARG A 228 10.98 9.42 30.98
C ARG A 228 11.77 8.75 29.85
N ASP A 229 11.45 7.49 29.54
CA ASP A 229 12.06 6.70 28.48
C ASP A 229 11.06 6.53 27.33
N ALA A 230 10.73 7.63 26.66
CA ALA A 230 9.73 7.64 25.61
C ALA A 230 10.14 6.75 24.42
N CYS A 231 9.30 5.75 24.11
CA CYS A 231 9.51 4.80 23.03
C CYS A 231 8.48 5.03 21.91
N TYR A 232 8.91 4.89 20.66
CA TYR A 232 8.05 5.01 19.49
C TYR A 232 7.62 3.62 19.00
N ALA A 233 6.54 3.59 18.23
CA ALA A 233 6.15 2.38 17.51
C ALA A 233 7.27 2.00 16.52
N ILE A 234 7.59 0.71 16.46
CA ILE A 234 8.56 0.19 15.50
C ILE A 234 7.83 -0.40 14.32
N ALA A 235 8.10 0.14 13.13
CA ALA A 235 7.45 -0.25 11.90
C ALA A 235 8.48 -0.34 10.76
N PRO A 236 8.71 -1.54 10.21
CA PRO A 236 9.45 -1.70 8.97
C PRO A 236 8.75 -1.01 7.81
N TYR A 237 9.51 -0.31 6.98
CA TYR A 237 9.02 0.31 5.75
C TYR A 237 9.89 -0.08 4.55
N PRO A 238 9.28 -0.66 3.50
CA PRO A 238 7.85 -1.02 3.37
C PRO A 238 7.45 -2.27 4.19
N PRO A 239 6.14 -2.50 4.49
CA PRO A 239 4.97 -1.71 4.11
C PRO A 239 4.57 -0.60 5.11
N GLY A 240 5.24 -0.47 6.25
CA GLY A 240 4.91 0.51 7.29
C GLY A 240 3.90 0.00 8.32
N LEU A 241 3.74 -1.31 8.47
CA LEU A 241 2.93 -1.89 9.54
C LEU A 241 3.73 -1.97 10.84
N THR A 242 3.11 -1.57 11.93
CA THR A 242 3.70 -1.68 13.27
C THR A 242 3.83 -3.14 13.67
N VAL A 243 5.06 -3.54 14.02
CA VAL A 243 5.36 -4.88 14.54
C VAL A 243 5.75 -4.86 16.02
N LEU A 244 5.92 -3.67 16.60
CA LEU A 244 6.08 -3.49 18.05
C LEU A 244 5.46 -2.16 18.47
N TRP A 245 4.50 -2.22 19.39
CA TRP A 245 3.87 -1.03 19.95
C TRP A 245 4.64 -0.47 21.15
N PRO A 246 4.57 0.86 21.41
CA PRO A 246 5.12 1.44 22.62
C PRO A 246 4.58 0.74 23.88
N GLY A 247 5.48 0.24 24.73
CA GLY A 247 5.16 -0.46 25.97
C GLY A 247 5.19 -1.99 25.87
N GLU A 248 5.39 -2.54 24.67
CA GLU A 248 5.64 -3.96 24.48
C GLU A 248 7.13 -4.32 24.65
N PRO A 249 7.46 -5.53 25.12
CA PRO A 249 8.85 -5.95 25.29
C PRO A 249 9.50 -6.32 23.95
N VAL A 250 10.75 -5.87 23.77
CA VAL A 250 11.57 -6.29 22.63
C VAL A 250 12.09 -7.71 22.86
N LEU A 251 11.38 -8.69 22.30
CA LEU A 251 11.82 -10.10 22.22
C LEU A 251 12.98 -10.31 21.23
N GLU A 252 13.69 -11.45 21.38
CA GLU A 252 14.81 -11.85 20.50
C GLU A 252 14.39 -12.01 19.03
N GLU A 253 13.15 -12.46 18.81
CA GLU A 253 12.58 -12.58 17.46
C GLU A 253 12.49 -11.22 16.76
N HIS A 254 12.15 -10.15 17.48
CA HIS A 254 12.16 -8.79 16.92
C HIS A 254 13.58 -8.39 16.51
N ARG A 255 14.58 -8.67 17.34
CA ARG A 255 15.98 -8.31 17.07
C ARG A 255 16.49 -9.02 15.82
N SER A 256 16.28 -10.33 15.76
CA SER A 256 16.63 -11.16 14.60
C SER A 256 15.93 -10.66 13.34
N PHE A 257 14.64 -10.32 13.43
CA PHE A 257 13.87 -9.80 12.31
C PHE A 257 14.42 -8.46 11.81
N PHE A 258 14.64 -7.49 12.71
CA PHE A 258 15.13 -6.16 12.33
C PHE A 258 16.54 -6.21 11.72
N GLN A 259 17.43 -7.05 12.26
CA GLN A 259 18.76 -7.27 11.69
C GLN A 259 18.68 -7.83 10.26
N ALA A 260 17.80 -8.80 10.04
CA ALA A 260 17.60 -9.35 8.71
C ALA A 260 17.00 -8.33 7.74
N LEU A 261 16.04 -7.52 8.17
CA LEU A 261 15.50 -6.43 7.35
C LEU A 261 16.55 -5.39 6.99
N HIS A 262 17.42 -5.03 7.93
CA HIS A 262 18.54 -4.12 7.67
C HIS A 262 19.48 -4.68 6.58
N SER A 263 19.77 -5.99 6.60
CA SER A 263 20.57 -6.64 5.55
C SER A 263 19.93 -6.62 4.15
N LEU A 264 18.62 -6.37 4.07
CA LEU A 264 17.86 -6.22 2.82
C LEU A 264 17.65 -4.76 2.41
N ASP A 265 18.30 -3.80 3.10
CA ASP A 265 18.07 -2.36 2.98
C ASP A 265 16.60 -1.95 3.19
N ILE A 266 15.89 -2.66 4.06
CA ILE A 266 14.55 -2.29 4.50
C ILE A 266 14.70 -1.40 5.74
N THR A 267 14.19 -0.18 5.65
CA THR A 267 14.28 0.78 6.75
C THR A 267 13.34 0.37 7.87
N VAL A 268 13.80 0.43 9.12
CA VAL A 268 12.95 0.18 10.29
C VAL A 268 12.78 1.50 11.03
N ARG A 269 11.57 2.09 10.97
CA ARG A 269 11.25 3.32 11.70
C ARG A 269 11.13 3.03 13.18
N GLY A 270 11.56 3.97 14.02
CA GLY A 270 11.54 3.82 15.48
C GLY A 270 12.82 3.20 16.08
N ILE A 271 13.81 2.84 15.25
CA ILE A 271 15.12 2.38 15.68
C ILE A 271 16.19 3.39 15.23
N GLN A 272 17.09 3.76 16.14
CA GLN A 272 18.34 4.46 15.82
C GLN A 272 19.46 3.41 15.79
N TYR A 273 20.21 3.37 14.69
CA TYR A 273 21.34 2.46 14.48
C TYR A 273 22.63 3.05 15.07
#